data_AF-A0A8B6DRM6-F1
#
_entry.id   AF-A0A8B6DRM6-F1
#
_cell.length_a   1.000
_cell.length_b   1.000
_cell.length_c   1.000
_cell.angle_alpha   90.00
_cell.angle_beta   90.00
_cell.angle_gamma   90.00
#
_symmetry.space_group_name_H-M   'P 1'
#
loop_
_entity.id
_entity.type
_entity.pdbx_description
1 polymer ?
#
loop_
_entity_poly.entity_id
_entity_poly.type
_entity_poly.pdbx_seq_one_letter_code
_entity_poly.pdbx_strand_id
1 'polypeptide(L)'
;MDLTFQTACVLAFYGFLRCNEFTCRTVFDPDSNLCVSDINFVSECEVTVNLKATKTDIFRQGIIISLFKIEGVVCPYKLLSQLMSVRLNLNAKQNDSFFVEETGKPLSRNYFISKLKTILIALGYIVTRIIADILFDQVRPQVLVLKVFEDSMIQTLGRWKSDCFKRYDRTSKLDIKSALEKIK
;
A
#
# COMPACT_ATOMS: atom_id res chain seq x y z
N MET A 1 -8.29 -15.56 5.40
CA MET A 1 -7.25 -14.78 4.67
C MET A 1 -6.01 -14.76 5.55
N ASP A 2 -4.84 -14.99 4.98
CA ASP A 2 -3.56 -14.99 5.69
C ASP A 2 -3.25 -13.59 6.28
N LEU A 3 -2.80 -13.54 7.55
CA LEU A 3 -2.54 -12.30 8.29
C LEU A 3 -1.47 -11.44 7.60
N THR A 4 -0.41 -12.06 7.08
CA THR A 4 0.64 -11.36 6.32
C THR A 4 0.03 -10.67 5.11
N PHE A 5 -0.74 -11.42 4.31
CA PHE A 5 -1.35 -10.89 3.09
C PHE A 5 -2.36 -9.78 3.38
N GLN A 6 -3.21 -9.95 4.39
CA GLN A 6 -4.15 -8.92 4.81
C GLN A 6 -3.43 -7.65 5.26
N THR A 7 -2.41 -7.78 6.10
CA THR A 7 -1.62 -6.66 6.59
C THR A 7 -0.87 -5.96 5.45
N ALA A 8 -0.34 -6.70 4.48
CA ALA A 8 0.31 -6.14 3.29
C ALA A 8 -0.66 -5.33 2.44
N CYS A 9 -1.87 -5.84 2.18
CA CYS A 9 -2.91 -5.10 1.46
C CYS A 9 -3.31 -3.81 2.18
N VAL A 10 -3.46 -3.87 3.51
CA VAL A 10 -3.86 -2.73 4.33
C VAL A 10 -2.75 -1.68 4.38
N LEU A 11 -1.51 -2.09 4.61
CA LEU A 11 -0.37 -1.19 4.56
C LEU A 11 -0.23 -0.55 3.18
N ALA A 12 -0.39 -1.31 2.10
CA ALA A 12 -0.31 -0.79 0.75
C ALA A 12 -1.39 0.25 0.46
N PHE A 13 -2.62 0.01 0.94
CA PHE A 13 -3.74 0.91 0.75
C PHE A 13 -3.60 2.20 1.57
N TYR A 14 -3.43 2.10 2.89
CA TYR A 14 -3.38 3.27 3.77
C TYR A 14 -2.06 4.04 3.66
N GLY A 15 -0.96 3.35 3.33
CA GLY A 15 0.34 3.97 3.10
C GLY A 15 0.56 4.45 1.66
N PHE A 16 -0.42 4.28 0.77
CA PHE A 16 -0.30 4.63 -0.65
C PHE A 16 0.96 4.01 -1.30
N LEU A 17 1.26 2.76 -0.93
CA LEU A 17 2.48 2.09 -1.35
C LEU A 17 2.36 1.49 -2.75
N ARG A 18 3.46 1.57 -3.49
CA ARG A 18 3.64 0.75 -4.68
C ARG A 18 3.99 -0.67 -4.25
N CYS A 19 3.60 -1.64 -5.07
CA CYS A 19 3.84 -3.06 -4.78
C CYS A 19 5.31 -3.36 -4.42
N ASN A 20 6.27 -2.71 -5.09
CA ASN A 20 7.70 -2.95 -4.86
C ASN A 20 8.25 -2.31 -3.56
N GLU A 21 7.48 -1.47 -2.87
CA GLU A 21 7.94 -0.81 -1.64
C GLU A 21 7.77 -1.71 -0.40
N PHE A 22 6.94 -2.76 -0.49
CA PHE A 22 6.70 -3.72 0.59
C PHE A 22 6.89 -5.19 0.16
N THR A 23 7.28 -5.43 -1.09
CA THR A 23 7.57 -6.79 -1.61
C THR A 23 8.97 -6.87 -2.21
N CYS A 24 9.53 -8.08 -2.20
CA CYS A 24 10.82 -8.39 -2.81
C CYS A 24 10.65 -8.63 -4.31
N ARG A 25 11.58 -8.09 -5.12
CA ARG A 25 11.56 -8.27 -6.58
C ARG A 25 12.28 -9.54 -7.03
N THR A 26 13.44 -9.83 -6.44
CA THR A 26 14.30 -10.96 -6.81
C THR A 26 14.78 -11.68 -5.55
N VAL A 27 15.73 -11.07 -4.85
CA VAL A 27 16.31 -11.55 -3.59
C VAL A 27 16.01 -10.51 -2.53
N PHE A 28 15.75 -10.97 -1.31
CA PHE A 28 15.59 -10.07 -0.18
C PHE A 28 16.92 -9.42 0.17
N ASP A 29 16.89 -8.11 0.28
CA ASP A 29 18.00 -7.25 0.66
C ASP A 29 17.54 -6.34 1.81
N PRO A 30 18.09 -6.51 3.03
CA PRO A 30 17.71 -5.70 4.18
C PRO A 30 17.89 -4.19 3.98
N ASP A 31 18.79 -3.77 3.10
CA ASP A 31 19.09 -2.36 2.87
C ASP A 31 18.09 -1.69 1.90
N SER A 32 17.31 -2.48 1.16
CA SER A 32 16.34 -1.97 0.18
C SER A 32 14.92 -2.50 0.36
N ASN A 33 14.73 -3.53 1.18
CA ASN A 33 13.43 -4.14 1.45
C ASN A 33 12.97 -3.88 2.88
N LEU A 34 11.65 -3.95 3.07
CA LEU A 34 11.00 -3.66 4.33
C LEU A 34 11.31 -4.75 5.36
N CYS A 35 12.00 -4.35 6.43
CA CYS A 35 12.44 -5.20 7.52
C CYS A 35 11.58 -5.01 8.77
N VAL A 36 11.74 -5.90 9.75
CA VAL A 36 11.11 -5.76 11.07
C VAL A 36 11.50 -4.44 11.74
N SER A 37 12.76 -4.01 11.62
CA SER A 37 13.24 -2.73 12.19
C SER A 37 12.64 -1.48 11.55
N ASP A 38 12.00 -1.60 10.38
CA ASP A 38 11.42 -0.45 9.69
C ASP A 38 10.02 -0.08 10.21
N ILE A 39 9.44 -0.91 11.09
CA ILE A 39 8.12 -0.69 11.67
C ILE A 39 8.30 -0.23 13.12
N ASN A 40 7.95 1.03 13.38
CA ASN A 40 8.14 1.66 14.69
C ASN A 40 6.80 2.11 15.27
N PHE A 41 6.42 1.55 16.42
CA PHE A 41 5.23 1.96 17.16
C PHE A 41 5.58 3.15 18.04
N VAL A 42 5.23 4.35 17.58
CA VAL A 42 5.61 5.63 18.23
C VAL A 42 4.73 5.90 19.44
N SER A 43 3.46 5.52 19.37
CA SER A 43 2.47 5.68 20.45
C SER A 43 1.41 4.58 20.37
N GLU A 44 0.45 4.58 21.29
CA GLU A 44 -0.69 3.62 21.28
C GLU A 44 -1.64 3.78 20.08
N CYS A 45 -1.48 4.85 19.31
CA CYS A 45 -2.30 5.17 18.16
C CYS A 45 -1.52 5.44 16.87
N GLU A 46 -0.19 5.45 16.90
CA GLU A 46 0.65 5.76 15.74
C GLU A 46 1.71 4.70 15.51
N VAL A 47 1.80 4.26 14.25
CA VAL A 47 2.90 3.42 13.75
C VAL A 47 3.52 4.09 12.55
N THR A 48 4.84 4.13 12.52
CA THR A 48 5.61 4.66 11.40
C THR A 48 6.30 3.53 10.66
N VAL A 49 6.36 3.67 9.34
CA VAL A 49 6.99 2.71 8.42
C VAL A 49 8.08 3.43 7.64
N ASN A 50 9.31 2.97 7.81
CA ASN A 50 10.46 3.51 7.09
C ASN A 50 10.67 2.77 5.76
N LEU A 51 10.42 3.45 4.65
CA LEU A 51 10.71 2.94 3.32
C LEU A 51 12.11 3.36 2.90
N LYS A 52 13.04 2.39 2.87
CA LYS A 52 14.45 2.64 2.52
C LYS A 52 14.68 3.02 1.06
N ALA A 53 13.81 2.55 0.17
CA ALA A 53 13.92 2.81 -1.26
C ALA A 53 12.57 3.21 -1.83
N THR A 54 12.51 4.37 -2.48
CA THR A 54 11.34 4.75 -3.29
C THR A 54 11.74 4.95 -4.75
N LYS A 55 10.78 4.80 -5.65
CA LYS A 55 11.01 4.87 -7.10
C LYS A 55 11.65 6.19 -7.56
N THR A 56 11.40 7.29 -6.85
CA THR A 56 11.88 8.63 -7.19
C THR A 56 13.09 9.08 -6.38
N ASP A 57 13.57 8.22 -5.48
CA ASP A 57 14.64 8.56 -4.57
C ASP A 57 15.98 8.10 -5.13
N ILE A 58 16.51 8.96 -6.00
CA ILE A 58 17.81 8.81 -6.64
C ILE A 58 18.94 8.75 -5.60
N PHE A 59 18.71 9.30 -4.40
CA PHE A 59 19.68 9.41 -3.31
C PHE A 59 19.47 8.37 -2.19
N ARG A 60 18.45 7.50 -2.28
CA ARG A 60 18.07 6.51 -1.25
C ARG A 60 17.96 7.09 0.17
N GLN A 61 17.49 8.32 0.31
CA GLN A 61 17.22 8.93 1.61
C GLN A 61 16.06 8.24 2.36
N GLY A 62 15.24 7.49 1.64
CA GLY A 62 14.05 6.84 2.16
C GLY A 62 12.93 7.84 2.48
N ILE A 63 11.81 7.31 2.99
CA ILE A 63 10.71 8.13 3.50
C ILE A 63 10.01 7.41 4.65
N ILE A 64 9.60 8.18 5.65
CA ILE A 64 8.79 7.67 6.76
C ILE A 64 7.31 7.95 6.46
N ILE A 65 6.49 6.92 6.62
CA ILE A 65 5.04 7.01 6.49
C ILE A 65 4.41 6.78 7.86
N SER A 66 3.61 7.74 8.33
CA SER A 66 2.81 7.59 9.54
C SER A 66 1.45 6.97 9.21
N LEU A 67 1.05 5.99 10.00
CA LEU A 67 -0.26 5.34 9.97
C LEU A 67 -0.87 5.43 11.35
N PHE A 68 -2.17 5.69 11.39
CA PHE A 68 -2.87 5.92 12.63
C PHE A 68 -3.89 4.82 12.91
N LYS A 69 -4.16 4.62 14.20
CA LYS A 69 -5.25 3.80 14.69
C LYS A 69 -6.57 4.47 14.32
N ILE A 70 -7.32 3.82 13.45
CA ILE A 70 -8.65 4.26 13.02
C ILE A 70 -9.72 3.31 13.57
N GLU A 71 -10.92 3.86 13.75
CA GLU A 71 -12.13 3.09 14.04
C GLU A 71 -12.70 2.52 12.73
N GLY A 72 -13.13 1.26 12.78
CA GLY A 72 -13.69 0.57 11.62
C GLY A 72 -13.32 -0.91 11.57
N VAL A 73 -13.80 -1.57 10.52
CA VAL A 73 -13.60 -3.01 10.28
C VAL A 73 -12.14 -3.33 10.01
N VAL A 74 -11.39 -2.41 9.39
CA VAL A 74 -9.99 -2.59 8.99
C VAL A 74 -9.15 -1.45 9.55
N CYS A 75 -8.21 -1.77 10.43
CA CYS A 75 -7.33 -0.80 11.10
C CYS A 75 -5.85 -1.15 10.83
N PRO A 76 -5.08 -0.28 10.16
CA PRO A 76 -3.68 -0.54 9.83
C PRO A 76 -2.82 -0.72 11.07
N TYR A 77 -3.00 0.12 12.09
CA TYR A 77 -2.28 0.01 13.36
C TYR A 77 -2.45 -1.36 14.01
N LYS A 78 -3.70 -1.84 14.13
CA LYS A 78 -4.00 -3.13 14.78
C LYS A 78 -3.39 -4.31 14.02
N LEU A 79 -3.52 -4.33 12.70
CA LEU A 79 -2.99 -5.42 11.87
C LEU A 79 -1.45 -5.44 11.87
N LEU A 80 -0.81 -4.27 11.77
CA LEU A 80 0.65 -4.16 11.89
C LEU A 80 1.13 -4.62 13.27
N SER A 81 0.44 -4.22 14.34
CA SER A 81 0.76 -4.65 15.71
C SER A 81 0.63 -6.16 15.87
N GLN A 82 -0.47 -6.75 15.39
CA GLN A 82 -0.69 -8.20 15.43
C GLN A 82 0.39 -8.96 14.65
N LEU A 83 0.70 -8.52 13.42
CA LEU A 83 1.74 -9.16 12.63
C LEU A 83 3.12 -9.02 13.29
N MET A 84 3.44 -7.85 13.84
CA MET A 84 4.69 -7.63 14.59
C MET A 84 4.82 -8.62 15.76
N SER A 85 3.78 -8.77 16.58
CA SER A 85 3.79 -9.75 17.69
C SER A 85 4.04 -11.18 17.20
N VAL A 86 3.40 -11.58 16.08
CA VAL A 86 3.65 -12.90 15.48
C VAL A 86 5.10 -13.04 15.01
N ARG A 87 5.66 -12.03 14.33
CA ARG A 87 7.06 -12.06 13.87
C ARG A 87 8.04 -12.18 15.05
N LEU A 88 7.82 -11.43 16.11
CA LEU A 88 8.67 -11.48 17.32
C LEU A 88 8.56 -12.83 18.05
N ASN A 89 7.36 -13.39 18.15
CA ASN A 89 7.16 -14.73 18.74
C ASN A 89 7.86 -15.84 17.93
N LEU A 90 8.07 -15.63 16.64
CA LEU A 90 8.84 -16.50 15.75
C LEU A 90 10.35 -16.18 15.74
N ASN A 91 10.83 -15.37 16.69
CA ASN A 91 12.23 -14.95 16.82
C ASN A 91 12.78 -14.22 15.58
N ALA A 92 11.93 -13.47 14.87
CA ALA A 92 12.39 -12.65 13.74
C ALA A 92 13.39 -11.60 14.23
N LYS A 93 14.50 -11.46 13.50
CA LYS A 93 15.53 -10.45 13.73
C LYS A 93 15.13 -9.12 13.09
N GLN A 94 15.81 -8.06 13.52
CA GLN A 94 15.60 -6.70 13.01
C GLN A 94 15.72 -6.61 11.48
N ASN A 95 16.71 -7.28 10.91
CA ASN A 95 16.98 -7.27 9.46
C ASN A 95 16.23 -8.36 8.69
N ASP A 96 15.35 -9.12 9.34
CA ASP A 96 14.50 -10.08 8.64
C ASP A 96 13.36 -9.35 7.93
N SER A 97 12.88 -9.92 6.83
CA SER A 97 11.73 -9.40 6.09
C SER A 97 10.53 -9.24 7.02
N PHE A 98 9.83 -8.11 6.94
CA PHE A 98 8.63 -7.92 7.74
C PHE A 98 7.48 -8.81 7.25
N PHE A 99 7.27 -8.87 5.93
CA PHE A 99 6.29 -9.74 5.30
C PHE A 99 6.93 -11.05 4.83
N VAL A 100 6.31 -12.17 5.19
CA VAL A 100 6.79 -13.51 4.89
C VAL A 100 5.63 -14.34 4.34
N GLU A 101 5.87 -15.00 3.19
CA GLU A 101 4.93 -15.92 2.57
C GLU A 101 4.70 -17.15 3.45
N GLU A 102 3.66 -17.92 3.16
CA GLU A 102 3.33 -19.17 3.88
C GLU A 102 4.49 -20.19 3.88
N THR A 103 5.40 -20.09 2.90
CA THR A 103 6.58 -20.95 2.78
C THR A 103 7.76 -20.51 3.66
N GLY A 104 7.63 -19.42 4.41
CA GLY A 104 8.72 -18.84 5.21
C GLY A 104 9.66 -17.92 4.43
N LYS A 105 9.44 -17.74 3.13
CA LYS A 105 10.24 -16.84 2.29
C LYS A 105 9.76 -15.39 2.38
N PRO A 106 10.64 -14.39 2.20
CA PRO A 106 10.23 -12.99 2.07
C PRO A 106 9.15 -12.81 1.01
N LEU A 107 8.15 -11.96 1.30
CA LEU A 107 7.02 -11.74 0.40
C LEU A 107 7.48 -11.22 -0.96
N SER A 108 7.37 -12.05 -1.99
CA SER A 108 7.71 -11.67 -3.35
C SER A 108 6.55 -10.96 -4.04
N ARG A 109 6.89 -10.05 -4.95
CA ARG A 109 5.91 -9.33 -5.78
C ARG A 109 5.01 -10.30 -6.56
N ASN A 110 5.61 -11.34 -7.14
CA ASN A 110 4.89 -12.29 -7.98
C ASN A 110 3.91 -13.13 -7.16
N TYR A 111 4.32 -13.60 -5.98
CA TYR A 111 3.43 -14.32 -5.08
C TYR A 111 2.26 -13.43 -4.63
N PHE A 112 2.55 -12.20 -4.19
CA PHE A 112 1.53 -11.25 -3.77
C PHE A 112 0.50 -10.99 -4.88
N ILE A 113 0.96 -10.68 -6.10
CA ILE A 113 0.08 -10.43 -7.25
C ILE A 113 -0.73 -11.68 -7.60
N SER A 114 -0.11 -12.86 -7.59
CA SER A 114 -0.81 -14.13 -7.88
C SER A 114 -1.92 -14.39 -6.87
N LYS A 115 -1.61 -14.30 -5.56
CA LYS A 115 -2.56 -14.51 -4.47
C LYS A 115 -3.72 -13.52 -4.54
N LEU A 116 -3.42 -12.24 -4.82
CA LEU A 116 -4.44 -11.21 -4.98
C LEU A 116 -5.36 -11.48 -6.17
N LYS A 117 -4.81 -11.90 -7.32
CA LYS A 117 -5.62 -12.30 -8.48
C LYS A 117 -6.55 -13.46 -8.14
N THR A 118 -6.05 -14.50 -7.47
CA THR A 118 -6.88 -15.65 -7.07
C THR A 118 -8.03 -15.22 -6.17
N ILE A 119 -7.78 -14.34 -5.19
CA ILE A 119 -8.82 -13.82 -4.30
C ILE A 119 -9.86 -13.00 -5.09
N LEU A 120 -9.43 -12.13 -6.00
CA LEU A 120 -10.35 -11.31 -6.80
C LEU A 120 -11.23 -12.16 -7.71
N ILE A 121 -10.67 -13.20 -8.34
CA ILE A 121 -11.44 -14.15 -9.16
C ILE A 121 -12.46 -14.89 -8.30
N ALA A 122 -12.06 -15.37 -7.11
CA ALA A 122 -12.95 -16.05 -6.18
C ALA A 122 -14.11 -15.17 -5.69
N LEU A 123 -13.90 -13.85 -5.62
CA LEU A 123 -14.92 -12.86 -5.31
C LEU A 123 -15.77 -12.44 -6.53
N GLY A 124 -15.57 -13.06 -7.69
CA GLY A 124 -16.34 -12.79 -8.91
C GLY A 124 -15.88 -11.59 -9.73
N TYR A 125 -14.71 -10.99 -9.41
CA TYR A 125 -14.16 -9.91 -10.21
C TYR A 125 -13.45 -10.46 -11.45
N ILE A 126 -13.79 -9.91 -12.62
CA ILE A 126 -13.06 -10.19 -13.86
C ILE A 126 -11.71 -9.48 -13.80
N VAL A 127 -10.63 -10.25 -13.64
CA VAL A 127 -9.25 -9.75 -13.67
C VAL A 127 -8.88 -9.34 -15.10
N THR A 128 -9.33 -8.15 -15.50
CA THR A 128 -8.95 -7.50 -16.76
C THR A 128 -7.64 -6.73 -16.60
N ARG A 129 -7.16 -6.15 -17.71
CA ARG A 129 -6.02 -5.20 -17.74
C ARG A 129 -6.15 -4.07 -16.70
N ILE A 130 -7.38 -3.69 -16.33
CA ILE A 130 -7.67 -2.65 -15.34
C ILE A 130 -7.24 -3.06 -13.93
N ILE A 131 -7.49 -4.31 -13.53
CA ILE A 131 -7.04 -4.80 -12.22
C ILE A 131 -5.52 -4.97 -12.23
N ALA A 132 -4.93 -5.43 -13.35
CA ALA A 132 -3.47 -5.42 -13.47
C ALA A 132 -2.91 -3.99 -13.28
N ASP A 133 -3.45 -2.97 -13.96
CA ASP A 133 -3.02 -1.59 -13.78
C ASP A 133 -3.22 -1.09 -12.34
N ILE A 134 -4.29 -1.49 -11.65
CA ILE A 134 -4.50 -1.20 -10.21
C ILE A 134 -3.46 -1.91 -9.32
N LEU A 135 -3.09 -3.15 -9.64
CA LEU A 135 -2.11 -3.93 -8.90
C LEU A 135 -0.67 -3.46 -9.14
N PHE A 136 -0.39 -3.00 -10.36
CA PHE A 136 0.91 -2.49 -10.79
C PHE A 136 1.09 -0.98 -10.49
N ASP A 137 -0.01 -0.23 -10.42
CA ASP A 137 -0.11 1.22 -10.23
C ASP A 137 -1.21 1.52 -9.17
N GLN A 138 -0.99 1.00 -7.95
CA GLN A 138 -1.83 1.07 -6.72
C GLN A 138 -2.44 2.45 -6.43
N VAL A 139 -1.86 3.48 -7.04
CA VAL A 139 -2.26 4.88 -7.06
C VAL A 139 -3.71 5.12 -7.48
N ARG A 140 -4.23 4.44 -8.51
CA ARG A 140 -5.48 4.87 -9.16
C ARG A 140 -6.74 4.70 -8.29
N PRO A 141 -7.00 3.54 -7.66
CA PRO A 141 -8.16 3.40 -6.76
C PRO A 141 -8.03 4.30 -5.53
N GLN A 142 -6.81 4.45 -5.04
CA GLN A 142 -6.45 5.31 -3.92
C GLN A 142 -6.86 6.77 -4.22
N VAL A 143 -6.48 7.33 -5.36
CA VAL A 143 -6.90 8.68 -5.80
C VAL A 143 -8.42 8.79 -5.94
N LEU A 144 -9.10 7.74 -6.42
CA LEU A 144 -10.56 7.76 -6.55
C LEU A 144 -11.27 7.82 -5.17
N VAL A 145 -10.77 7.06 -4.19
CA VAL A 145 -11.26 7.12 -2.80
C VAL A 145 -10.98 8.50 -2.20
N LEU A 146 -9.87 9.13 -2.58
CA LEU A 146 -9.49 10.43 -2.07
C LEU A 146 -10.20 11.63 -2.73
N LYS A 147 -11.18 11.43 -3.62
CA LYS A 147 -11.93 12.54 -4.26
C LYS A 147 -12.66 13.48 -3.29
N VAL A 148 -12.79 13.07 -2.02
CA VAL A 148 -13.33 13.89 -0.94
C VAL A 148 -12.30 14.83 -0.30
N PHE A 149 -11.02 14.69 -0.61
CA PHE A 149 -9.93 15.50 -0.06
C PHE A 149 -9.43 16.56 -1.06
N GLU A 150 -8.74 17.55 -0.53
CA GLU A 150 -8.06 18.56 -1.34
C GLU A 150 -6.89 17.97 -2.13
N ASP A 151 -6.61 18.55 -3.30
CA ASP A 151 -5.48 18.21 -4.18
C ASP A 151 -4.14 18.16 -3.43
N SER A 152 -3.92 19.08 -2.48
CA SER A 152 -2.70 19.17 -1.65
C SER A 152 -2.52 17.93 -0.77
N MET A 153 -3.60 17.44 -0.18
CA MET A 153 -3.61 16.24 0.65
C MET A 153 -3.43 14.99 -0.21
N ILE A 154 -4.08 14.90 -1.37
CA ILE A 154 -3.89 13.82 -2.33
C ILE A 154 -2.42 13.75 -2.77
N GLN A 155 -1.84 14.90 -3.10
CA GLN A 155 -0.44 15.04 -3.48
C GLN A 155 0.51 14.56 -2.39
N THR A 156 0.24 14.93 -1.14
CA THR A 156 1.02 14.52 0.04
C THR A 156 0.93 13.01 0.27
N LEU A 157 -0.29 12.46 0.32
CA LEU A 157 -0.52 11.03 0.58
C LEU A 157 0.11 10.14 -0.50
N GLY A 158 -0.06 10.50 -1.78
CA GLY A 158 0.53 9.74 -2.89
C GLY A 158 1.97 10.08 -3.20
N ARG A 159 2.59 11.01 -2.45
CA ARG A 159 3.98 11.44 -2.60
C ARG A 159 4.29 11.94 -4.02
N TRP A 160 3.34 12.67 -4.62
CA TRP A 160 3.55 13.30 -5.93
C TRP A 160 4.25 14.66 -5.78
N LYS A 161 5.21 14.94 -6.66
CA LYS A 161 5.85 16.27 -6.76
C LYS A 161 5.11 17.22 -7.70
N SER A 162 4.07 16.74 -8.39
CA SER A 162 3.31 17.50 -9.40
C SER A 162 1.89 16.97 -9.53
N ASP A 163 1.08 17.63 -10.34
CA ASP A 163 -0.33 17.32 -10.61
C ASP A 163 -0.55 16.07 -11.47
N CYS A 164 0.45 15.21 -11.62
CA CYS A 164 0.35 13.97 -12.39
C CYS A 164 -0.80 13.06 -11.91
N PHE A 165 -1.19 13.16 -10.64
CA PHE A 165 -2.28 12.38 -10.08
C PHE A 165 -3.64 12.69 -10.72
N LYS A 166 -3.84 13.90 -11.24
CA LYS A 166 -5.07 14.32 -11.94
C LYS A 166 -5.34 13.47 -13.18
N ARG A 167 -4.32 12.84 -13.77
CA ARG A 167 -4.49 11.93 -14.92
C ARG A 167 -5.25 10.64 -14.56
N TYR A 168 -5.28 10.28 -13.28
CA TYR A 168 -6.04 9.12 -12.80
C TYR A 168 -7.51 9.45 -12.59
N ASP A 169 -7.86 10.74 -12.43
CA ASP A 169 -9.23 11.21 -12.46
C ASP A 169 -9.71 11.30 -13.91
N ARG A 170 -10.49 10.31 -14.33
CA ARG A 170 -11.20 10.37 -15.60
C ARG A 170 -12.59 10.89 -15.30
N THR A 171 -12.87 12.13 -15.70
CA THR A 171 -14.21 12.72 -15.62
C THR A 171 -15.21 11.78 -16.30
N SER A 172 -16.21 11.33 -15.56
CA SER A 172 -17.21 10.44 -16.15
C SER A 172 -18.13 11.22 -17.08
N LYS A 173 -18.76 10.55 -18.05
CA LYS A 173 -19.77 11.18 -18.91
C LYS A 173 -20.95 11.76 -18.09
N LEU A 174 -21.22 11.20 -16.91
CA LEU A 174 -22.24 11.66 -15.97
C LEU A 174 -21.85 12.98 -15.30
N ASP A 175 -20.57 13.13 -14.91
CA ASP A 175 -20.06 14.38 -14.32
C ASP A 175 -20.10 15.51 -15.36
N ILE A 176 -19.73 15.21 -16.62
CA ILE A 176 -19.81 16.16 -17.74
C ILE A 176 -21.27 16.60 -17.95
N LYS A 177 -22.22 15.64 -17.98
CA LYS A 177 -23.65 15.95 -18.12
C LYS A 177 -24.14 16.85 -16.99
N SER A 178 -23.80 16.52 -15.74
CA SER A 178 -24.20 17.29 -14.56
C SER A 178 -23.62 18.70 -14.55
N ALA A 179 -22.40 18.89 -15.06
CA ALA A 179 -21.78 20.21 -15.20
C ALA A 179 -22.49 21.05 -16.26
N LEU A 180 -22.85 20.46 -17.40
CA LEU A 180 -23.59 21.14 -18.47
C LEU A 180 -24.99 21.57 -18.03
N GLU A 181 -25.66 20.78 -17.19
CA GLU A 181 -26.99 21.13 -16.64
C GLU A 181 -26.97 22.33 -15.69
N LYS A 182 -25.80 22.68 -15.13
CA LYS A 182 -25.61 23.84 -14.24
C LYS A 182 -25.34 25.15 -14.97
N ILE A 183 -25.14 25.13 -16.29
CA ILE A 183 -24.89 26.33 -17.13
C ILE A 183 -26.23 26.98 -17.51
N LYS A 184 -27.14 27.14 -16.55
CA LYS A 184 -28.40 27.86 -16.74
C LYS A 184 -28.32 29.26 -16.18
#